data_AF-A0A502BXK8-F1
#
_entry.id   AF-A0A502BXK8-F1
#
_cell.length_a   1.000
_cell.length_b   1.000
_cell.length_c   1.000
_cell.angle_alpha   90.00
_cell.angle_beta   90.00
_cell.angle_gamma   90.00
#
_symmetry.space_group_name_H-M   'P 1'
#
loop_
_entity.id
_entity.type
_entity.pdbx_description
1 polymer ?
#
loop_
_entity_poly.entity_id
_entity_poly.type
_entity_poly.pdbx_seq_one_letter_code
_entity_poly.pdbx_strand_id
1 'polypeptide(L)'
;MTPNPIKEAGTPRRLLLSIHDVSPRHDREVAMLHDHLQHDGDTPLALLVVPDFWSSAPIVPDSPFARRLRGWAEAGHEIFLHGFTHRDDTIHNSRSARLKAQHMTAGEGEFLGLEHAEASARIASGRRLIEDVTGTPIAGFVAPAWLYGDGARAALENQAIAIAEDHWRVWEPVGGRTLARSPVITWATRTKGRMASSLMVAALARHVPLPRIMRVGVHPGDCGEHSVMRSIARTVRSFRGSHLPSRYADLAGDLACAS
;
A
#
# COMPACT_ATOMS: atom_id res chain seq x y z
N MET A 1 3.45 -50.92 -5.75
CA MET A 1 2.79 -49.61 -5.88
C MET A 1 3.68 -48.58 -5.22
N THR A 2 4.51 -47.90 -6.00
CA THR A 2 5.23 -46.70 -5.55
C THR A 2 4.22 -45.57 -5.36
N PRO A 3 4.28 -44.77 -4.28
CA PRO A 3 3.44 -43.59 -4.16
C PRO A 3 3.76 -42.62 -5.28
N ASN A 4 2.71 -42.09 -5.90
CA ASN A 4 2.74 -41.07 -6.93
C ASN A 4 3.55 -39.86 -6.43
N PRO A 5 4.51 -39.30 -7.19
CA PRO A 5 5.15 -38.06 -6.79
C PRO A 5 4.06 -36.98 -6.65
N ILE A 6 3.99 -36.38 -5.48
CA ILE A 6 3.19 -35.18 -5.25
C ILE A 6 3.61 -34.20 -6.35
N LYS A 7 2.72 -33.90 -7.29
CA LYS A 7 2.89 -32.76 -8.20
C LYS A 7 3.24 -31.58 -7.29
N GLU A 8 4.44 -31.03 -7.44
CA GLU A 8 4.79 -29.76 -6.83
C GLU A 8 3.63 -28.80 -7.11
N ALA A 9 2.90 -28.42 -6.07
CA ALA A 9 1.81 -27.48 -6.23
C ALA A 9 2.45 -26.19 -6.76
N GLY A 10 2.10 -25.80 -8.00
CA GLY A 10 2.64 -24.58 -8.59
C GLY A 10 2.41 -23.39 -7.66
N THR A 11 3.28 -22.38 -7.72
CA THR A 11 3.20 -21.18 -6.88
C THR A 11 1.76 -20.65 -6.80
N PRO A 12 1.23 -20.38 -5.59
CA PRO A 12 -0.16 -20.02 -5.41
C PRO A 12 -0.51 -18.71 -6.12
N ARG A 13 -1.80 -18.58 -6.48
CA ARG A 13 -2.37 -17.29 -6.87
C ARG A 13 -2.69 -16.50 -5.60
N ARG A 14 -2.25 -15.24 -5.52
CA ARG A 14 -2.35 -14.42 -4.29
C ARG A 14 -3.18 -13.16 -4.48
N LEU A 15 -3.90 -12.79 -3.43
CA LEU A 15 -4.62 -11.52 -3.31
C LEU A 15 -3.98 -10.71 -2.19
N LEU A 16 -3.43 -9.55 -2.55
CA LEU A 16 -2.88 -8.57 -1.61
C LEU A 16 -3.90 -7.45 -1.43
N LEU A 17 -4.26 -7.17 -0.18
CA LEU A 17 -5.19 -6.12 0.19
C LEU A 17 -4.45 -5.07 1.02
N SER A 18 -4.63 -3.80 0.66
CA SER A 18 -3.99 -2.68 1.36
C SER A 18 -4.99 -1.57 1.69
N ILE A 19 -4.80 -0.94 2.85
CA ILE A 19 -5.46 0.30 3.24
C ILE A 19 -4.40 1.40 3.24
N HIS A 20 -4.60 2.41 2.40
CA HIS A 20 -3.73 3.57 2.26
C HIS A 20 -4.09 4.68 3.26
N ASP A 21 -3.21 5.66 3.39
CA ASP A 21 -3.39 6.87 4.21
C ASP A 21 -3.77 6.61 5.67
N VAL A 22 -3.29 5.50 6.23
CA VAL A 22 -3.57 5.09 7.61
C VAL A 22 -2.91 6.08 8.57
N SER A 23 -3.73 6.89 9.23
CA SER A 23 -3.26 7.96 10.11
C SER A 23 -4.34 8.35 11.13
N PRO A 24 -4.00 9.08 12.20
CA PRO A 24 -4.96 9.56 13.19
C PRO A 24 -6.10 10.40 12.58
N ARG A 25 -5.83 11.11 11.47
CA ARG A 25 -6.84 11.88 10.74
C ARG A 25 -7.99 11.02 10.22
N HIS A 26 -7.69 9.77 9.89
CA HIS A 26 -8.61 8.84 9.23
C HIS A 26 -8.98 7.64 10.14
N ASP A 27 -8.83 7.76 11.47
CA ASP A 27 -9.01 6.63 12.40
C ASP A 27 -10.34 5.90 12.18
N ARG A 28 -11.43 6.66 11.99
CA ARG A 28 -12.77 6.10 11.76
C ARG A 28 -12.85 5.37 10.42
N GLU A 29 -12.44 6.02 9.33
CA GLU A 29 -12.52 5.48 7.99
C GLU A 29 -11.62 4.24 7.82
N VAL A 30 -10.42 4.25 8.41
CA VAL A 30 -9.53 3.08 8.42
C VAL A 30 -10.19 1.92 9.15
N ALA A 31 -10.80 2.14 10.32
CA ALA A 31 -11.55 1.10 11.02
C ALA A 31 -12.72 0.56 10.18
N MET A 32 -13.47 1.44 9.50
CA MET A 32 -14.55 1.03 8.60
C MET A 32 -14.04 0.18 7.42
N LEU A 33 -12.93 0.55 6.80
CA LEU A 33 -12.33 -0.22 5.70
C LEU A 33 -11.77 -1.55 6.19
N HIS A 34 -11.14 -1.56 7.37
CA HIS A 34 -10.67 -2.79 8.01
C HIS A 34 -11.83 -3.77 8.20
N ASP A 35 -12.89 -3.37 8.90
CA ASP A 35 -14.08 -4.20 9.11
C ASP A 35 -14.70 -4.66 7.77
N HIS A 36 -14.73 -3.77 6.78
CA HIS A 36 -15.28 -4.07 5.46
C HIS A 36 -14.47 -5.15 4.71
N LEU A 37 -13.14 -5.13 4.81
CA LEU A 37 -12.26 -6.11 4.15
C LEU A 37 -12.16 -7.44 4.90
N GLN A 38 -12.36 -7.42 6.23
CA GLN A 38 -12.42 -8.62 7.08
C GLN A 38 -13.79 -9.32 7.06
N HIS A 39 -14.84 -8.68 6.51
CA HIS A 39 -16.21 -9.21 6.56
C HIS A 39 -16.37 -10.65 6.05
N ASP A 40 -15.66 -11.01 4.97
CA ASP A 40 -15.70 -12.34 4.35
C ASP A 40 -14.58 -13.28 4.87
N GLY A 41 -13.97 -12.95 6.01
CA GLY A 41 -13.00 -13.78 6.72
C GLY A 41 -11.68 -13.07 7.04
N ASP A 42 -11.01 -13.57 8.08
CA ASP A 42 -9.74 -13.05 8.57
C ASP A 42 -8.70 -13.05 7.44
N THR A 43 -8.11 -11.90 7.20
CA THR A 43 -7.22 -11.70 6.05
C THR A 43 -6.09 -10.75 6.41
N PRO A 44 -4.82 -11.12 6.14
CA PRO A 44 -3.72 -10.19 6.28
C PRO A 44 -3.98 -8.96 5.40
N LEU A 45 -3.77 -7.79 5.97
CA LEU A 45 -3.91 -6.50 5.28
C LEU A 45 -2.56 -5.81 5.37
N ALA A 46 -2.17 -5.07 4.34
CA ALA A 46 -1.11 -4.09 4.42
C ALA A 46 -1.70 -2.73 4.83
N LEU A 47 -1.30 -2.21 5.99
CA LEU A 47 -1.68 -0.89 6.47
C LEU A 47 -0.55 0.10 6.13
N LEU A 48 -0.83 1.02 5.21
CA LEU A 48 0.14 1.99 4.70
C LEU A 48 0.02 3.27 5.52
N VAL A 49 0.89 3.35 6.53
CA VAL A 49 0.83 4.32 7.61
C VAL A 49 1.57 5.61 7.29
N VAL A 50 0.91 6.74 7.51
CA VAL A 50 1.50 8.08 7.40
C VAL A 50 1.79 8.62 8.80
N PRO A 51 3.08 8.80 9.19
CA PRO A 51 3.49 9.29 10.51
C PRO A 51 2.81 10.57 10.99
N ASP A 52 2.70 11.58 10.13
CA ASP A 52 2.07 12.86 10.46
C ASP A 52 1.32 13.43 9.25
N PHE A 53 0.13 12.88 9.01
CA PHE A 53 -0.66 13.20 7.84
C PHE A 53 -0.93 14.72 7.75
N TRP A 54 -0.45 15.32 6.65
CA TRP A 54 -0.48 16.74 6.38
C TRP A 54 0.14 17.64 7.48
N SER A 55 1.11 17.12 8.22
CA SER A 55 1.76 17.85 9.31
C SER A 55 0.77 18.40 10.35
N SER A 56 -0.31 17.66 10.58
CA SER A 56 -1.46 18.11 11.38
C SER A 56 -2.13 16.99 12.18
N ALA A 57 -1.68 15.76 12.00
CA ALA A 57 -2.25 14.57 12.62
C ALA A 57 -1.14 13.57 12.96
N PRO A 58 -0.21 13.95 13.87
CA PRO A 58 0.92 13.11 14.22
C PRO A 58 0.46 11.87 14.99
N ILE A 59 1.08 10.73 14.68
CA ILE A 59 1.00 9.56 15.54
C ILE A 59 1.76 9.86 16.82
N VAL A 60 1.01 9.98 17.92
CA VAL A 60 1.59 10.15 19.26
C VAL A 60 1.68 8.77 19.91
N PRO A 61 2.88 8.34 20.40
CA PRO A 61 3.01 7.11 21.16
C PRO A 61 2.00 7.02 22.31
N ASP A 62 1.50 5.82 22.58
CA ASP A 62 0.46 5.56 23.59
C ASP A 62 -0.86 6.34 23.41
N SER A 63 -1.09 6.98 22.26
CA SER A 63 -2.42 7.47 21.89
C SER A 63 -3.37 6.31 21.59
N PRO A 64 -4.70 6.55 21.58
CA PRO A 64 -5.67 5.54 21.15
C PRO A 64 -5.37 4.98 19.74
N PHE A 65 -4.97 5.83 18.80
CA PHE A 65 -4.60 5.41 17.44
C PHE A 65 -3.34 4.54 17.45
N ALA A 66 -2.30 4.92 18.19
CA ALA A 66 -1.07 4.15 18.30
C ALA A 66 -1.33 2.75 18.89
N ARG A 67 -2.18 2.65 19.92
CA ARG A 67 -2.61 1.35 20.48
C ARG A 67 -3.39 0.51 19.47
N ARG A 68 -4.29 1.13 18.69
CA ARG A 68 -5.04 0.42 17.64
C ARG A 68 -4.10 -0.09 16.55
N LEU A 69 -3.13 0.73 16.13
CA LEU A 69 -2.12 0.34 15.14
C LEU A 69 -1.25 -0.83 15.63
N ARG A 70 -0.82 -0.81 16.90
CA ARG A 70 -0.15 -1.94 17.54
C ARG A 70 -1.04 -3.19 17.53
N GLY A 71 -2.30 -3.07 17.92
CA GLY A 71 -3.24 -4.20 17.90
C GLY A 71 -3.42 -4.80 16.50
N TRP A 72 -3.44 -3.98 15.45
CA TRP A 72 -3.46 -4.49 14.08
C TRP A 72 -2.17 -5.23 13.68
N ALA A 73 -1.00 -4.73 14.09
CA ALA A 73 0.26 -5.42 13.87
C ALA A 73 0.31 -6.78 14.60
N GLU A 74 -0.13 -6.82 15.86
CA GLU A 74 -0.23 -8.05 16.67
C GLU A 74 -1.22 -9.07 16.10
N ALA A 75 -2.31 -8.59 15.48
CA ALA A 75 -3.25 -9.41 14.72
C ALA A 75 -2.70 -9.95 13.39
N GLY A 76 -1.46 -9.58 13.04
CA GLY A 76 -0.77 -10.11 11.86
C GLY A 76 -1.02 -9.34 10.57
N HIS A 77 -1.51 -8.10 10.65
CA HIS A 77 -1.47 -7.16 9.52
C HIS A 77 -0.04 -6.64 9.31
N GLU A 78 0.32 -6.39 8.06
CA GLU A 78 1.64 -5.86 7.69
C GLU A 78 1.61 -4.34 7.76
N ILE A 79 2.58 -3.74 8.43
CA ILE A 79 2.65 -2.28 8.57
C ILE A 79 3.69 -1.75 7.58
N PHE A 80 3.26 -0.89 6.67
CA PHE A 80 4.11 -0.21 5.70
C PHE A 80 4.25 1.27 6.08
N LEU A 81 5.43 1.83 5.84
CA LEU A 81 5.61 3.28 5.86
C LEU A 81 5.08 3.88 4.54
N HIS A 82 4.21 4.88 4.61
CA HIS A 82 3.58 5.52 3.46
C HIS A 82 3.95 6.99 3.32
N GLY A 83 5.24 7.28 3.20
CA GLY A 83 5.78 8.65 3.27
C GLY A 83 5.97 9.14 4.70
N PHE A 84 5.99 10.46 4.91
CA PHE A 84 6.04 11.04 6.27
C PHE A 84 4.84 11.96 6.53
N THR A 85 4.59 12.91 5.62
CA THR A 85 3.48 13.86 5.73
C THR A 85 2.41 13.69 4.66
N HIS A 86 2.67 12.91 3.61
CA HIS A 86 1.78 12.82 2.44
C HIS A 86 1.58 14.19 1.75
N ARG A 87 2.59 15.07 1.83
CA ARG A 87 2.67 16.36 1.12
C ARG A 87 3.89 16.42 0.23
N ASP A 88 3.72 16.97 -0.96
CA ASP A 88 4.82 17.43 -1.81
C ASP A 88 5.37 18.75 -1.25
N ASP A 89 6.29 18.64 -0.27
CA ASP A 89 6.94 19.80 0.36
C ASP A 89 8.12 20.34 -0.49
N THR A 90 8.36 19.81 -1.70
CA THR A 90 9.49 20.26 -2.50
C THR A 90 9.27 21.71 -2.96
N ILE A 91 10.16 22.61 -2.52
CA ILE A 91 10.20 24.00 -2.96
C ILE A 91 10.66 24.01 -4.42
N HIS A 92 9.70 23.95 -5.34
CA HIS A 92 9.96 24.06 -6.77
C HIS A 92 10.32 25.52 -7.09
N ASN A 93 11.62 25.77 -7.34
CA ASN A 93 12.19 27.10 -7.63
C ASN A 93 11.70 27.76 -8.95
N SER A 94 10.76 27.14 -9.68
CA SER A 94 10.15 27.72 -10.88
C SER A 94 8.63 27.58 -10.89
N ARG A 95 7.92 28.64 -11.28
CA ARG A 95 6.44 28.70 -11.34
C ARG A 95 5.83 27.61 -12.23
N SER A 96 6.53 27.20 -13.29
CA SER A 96 6.11 26.13 -14.20
C SER A 96 6.21 24.74 -13.57
N ALA A 97 7.23 24.48 -12.76
CA ALA A 97 7.40 23.20 -12.08
C ALA A 97 6.42 23.04 -10.90
N ARG A 98 6.11 24.13 -10.19
CA ARG A 98 5.08 24.15 -9.13
C ARG A 98 3.67 23.87 -9.67
N LEU A 99 3.36 24.40 -10.86
CA LEU A 99 2.09 24.13 -11.55
C LEU A 99 2.01 22.65 -11.98
N LYS A 100 3.12 22.10 -12.49
CA LYS A 100 3.21 20.69 -12.92
C LYS A 100 3.09 19.71 -11.76
N ALA A 101 3.75 19.97 -10.62
CA ALA A 101 3.61 19.18 -9.40
C ALA A 101 2.17 19.23 -8.85
N GLN A 102 1.57 20.43 -8.75
CA GLN A 102 0.18 20.58 -8.33
C GLN A 102 -0.84 19.93 -9.28
N HIS A 103 -0.60 19.96 -10.59
CA HIS A 103 -1.55 19.43 -11.58
C HIS A 103 -1.37 17.92 -11.86
N MET A 104 -0.16 17.37 -11.72
CA MET A 104 0.11 15.95 -12.00
C MET A 104 -0.05 15.05 -10.77
N THR A 105 0.32 15.51 -9.58
CA THR A 105 0.29 14.69 -8.34
C THR A 105 -0.72 15.19 -7.31
N ALA A 106 -1.44 16.28 -7.61
CA ALA A 106 -2.25 17.03 -6.63
C ALA A 106 -1.46 17.50 -5.39
N GLY A 107 -0.12 17.54 -5.47
CA GLY A 107 0.74 17.87 -4.33
C GLY A 107 0.91 16.73 -3.34
N GLU A 108 0.67 15.47 -3.74
CA GLU A 108 0.84 14.27 -2.90
C GLU A 108 2.08 13.45 -3.31
N GLY A 109 2.89 13.93 -4.24
CA GLY A 109 4.13 13.27 -4.68
C GLY A 109 5.32 13.51 -3.76
N GLU A 110 5.15 13.31 -2.45
CA GLU A 110 6.14 13.67 -1.40
C GLU A 110 7.57 13.23 -1.75
N PHE A 111 7.76 12.03 -2.28
CA PHE A 111 9.07 11.43 -2.56
C PHE A 111 9.52 11.54 -4.03
N LEU A 112 8.77 12.25 -4.87
CA LEU A 112 9.11 12.38 -6.30
C LEU A 112 10.32 13.29 -6.53
N GLY A 113 10.43 14.38 -5.77
CA GLY A 113 11.46 15.40 -5.95
C GLY A 113 12.47 15.53 -4.80
N LEU A 114 12.44 14.62 -3.81
CA LEU A 114 13.36 14.68 -2.67
C LEU A 114 14.76 14.24 -3.05
N GLU A 115 15.74 15.02 -2.61
CA GLU A 115 17.14 14.61 -2.58
C GLU A 115 17.34 13.42 -1.64
N HIS A 116 18.38 12.63 -1.91
CA HIS A 116 18.65 11.39 -1.19
C HIS A 116 18.72 11.55 0.33
N ALA A 117 19.38 12.61 0.82
CA ALA A 117 19.55 12.85 2.25
C ALA A 117 18.23 13.12 2.96
N GLU A 118 17.36 13.93 2.37
CA GLU A 118 16.05 14.27 2.93
C GLU A 118 15.09 13.06 2.87
N ALA A 119 15.05 12.35 1.74
CA ALA A 119 14.30 11.10 1.64
C ALA A 119 14.73 10.09 2.70
N SER A 120 16.05 9.94 2.90
CA SER A 120 16.62 9.05 3.93
C SER A 120 16.23 9.46 5.34
N ALA A 121 16.27 10.75 5.65
CA ALA A 121 15.89 11.27 6.97
C ALA A 121 14.41 11.02 7.28
N ARG A 122 13.52 11.26 6.30
CA ARG A 122 12.08 11.00 6.43
C ARG A 122 11.76 9.52 6.58
N ILE A 123 12.37 8.66 5.75
CA ILE A 123 12.20 7.21 5.84
C ILE A 123 12.70 6.69 7.19
N ALA A 124 13.88 7.10 7.64
CA ALA A 124 14.44 6.66 8.92
C ALA A 124 13.58 7.10 10.11
N SER A 125 13.11 8.35 10.10
CA SER A 125 12.29 8.90 11.19
C SER A 125 10.90 8.25 11.23
N GLY A 126 10.26 8.10 10.06
CA GLY A 126 8.97 7.44 9.94
C GLY A 126 9.03 5.96 10.32
N ARG A 127 10.06 5.25 9.86
CA ARG A 127 10.33 3.86 10.26
C ARG A 127 10.43 3.75 11.78
N ARG A 128 11.33 4.53 12.39
CA ARG A 128 11.56 4.47 13.84
C ARG A 128 10.27 4.69 14.62
N LEU A 129 9.51 5.74 14.29
CA LEU A 129 8.25 6.03 14.98
C LEU A 129 7.26 4.86 14.88
N ILE A 130 7.09 4.30 13.68
CA ILE A 130 6.16 3.20 13.47
C ILE A 130 6.62 1.97 14.24
N GLU A 131 7.88 1.58 14.13
CA GLU A 131 8.44 0.40 14.79
C GLU A 131 8.38 0.53 16.33
N ASP A 132 8.62 1.73 16.86
CA ASP A 132 8.47 2.03 18.30
C ASP A 132 7.00 1.89 18.76
N VAL A 133 6.05 2.32 17.93
CA VAL A 133 4.62 2.23 18.22
C VAL A 133 4.13 0.78 18.13
N THR A 134 4.49 0.06 17.08
CA THR A 134 3.95 -1.29 16.78
C THR A 134 4.72 -2.40 17.46
N GLY A 135 5.98 -2.17 17.84
CA GLY A 135 6.88 -3.20 18.36
C GLY A 135 7.34 -4.19 17.28
N THR A 136 7.10 -3.91 16.00
CA THR A 136 7.42 -4.78 14.87
C THR A 136 8.09 -3.99 13.75
N PRO A 137 9.05 -4.59 13.02
CA PRO A 137 9.66 -3.95 11.85
C PRO A 137 8.61 -3.59 10.81
N ILE A 138 8.82 -2.49 10.08
CA ILE A 138 7.98 -2.21 8.90
C ILE A 138 8.18 -3.30 7.85
N ALA A 139 7.09 -3.73 7.22
CA ALA A 139 7.12 -4.72 6.14
C ALA A 139 7.68 -4.13 4.84
N GLY A 140 7.57 -2.81 4.66
CA GLY A 140 8.08 -2.12 3.49
C GLY A 140 7.73 -0.64 3.48
N PHE A 141 7.93 -0.02 2.31
CA PHE A 141 7.62 1.37 2.06
C PHE A 141 6.85 1.55 0.77
N VAL A 142 5.81 2.38 0.79
CA VAL A 142 5.12 2.83 -0.42
C VAL A 142 5.18 4.35 -0.47
N ALA A 143 5.72 4.94 -1.53
CA ALA A 143 5.69 6.39 -1.65
C ALA A 143 4.24 6.88 -1.84
N PRO A 144 3.86 8.03 -1.25
CA PRO A 144 2.65 8.76 -1.59
C PRO A 144 2.47 8.90 -3.12
N ALA A 145 1.24 8.70 -3.59
CA ALA A 145 0.88 8.62 -5.00
C ALA A 145 1.65 7.55 -5.83
N TRP A 146 2.35 6.60 -5.18
CA TRP A 146 3.24 5.61 -5.80
C TRP A 146 4.37 6.24 -6.65
N LEU A 147 4.83 7.44 -6.29
CA LEU A 147 5.83 8.19 -7.05
C LEU A 147 7.17 8.27 -6.33
N TYR A 148 8.22 7.80 -7.01
CA TYR A 148 9.58 7.73 -6.47
C TYR A 148 10.55 8.48 -7.39
N GLY A 149 11.24 9.47 -6.84
CA GLY A 149 12.43 10.08 -7.45
C GLY A 149 13.69 9.24 -7.21
N ASP A 150 14.80 9.63 -7.84
CA ASP A 150 16.08 8.93 -7.72
C ASP A 150 16.62 8.96 -6.28
N GLY A 151 16.49 10.11 -5.60
CA GLY A 151 16.87 10.25 -4.19
C GLY A 151 16.09 9.29 -3.28
N ALA A 152 14.78 9.14 -3.52
CA ALA A 152 13.94 8.19 -2.80
C ALA A 152 14.36 6.75 -3.07
N ARG A 153 14.60 6.36 -4.32
CA ARG A 153 15.05 4.99 -4.68
C ARG A 153 16.36 4.64 -3.99
N ALA A 154 17.35 5.53 -4.04
CA ALA A 154 18.62 5.35 -3.35
C ALA A 154 18.46 5.29 -1.82
N ALA A 155 17.52 6.07 -1.25
CA ALA A 155 17.22 6.03 0.18
C ALA A 155 16.63 4.68 0.61
N LEU A 156 15.73 4.10 -0.18
CA LEU A 156 15.15 2.78 0.12
C LEU A 156 16.20 1.68 0.13
N GLU A 157 17.15 1.71 -0.82
CA GLU A 157 18.26 0.77 -0.88
C GLU A 157 19.21 0.94 0.32
N ASN A 158 19.64 2.17 0.61
CA ASN A 158 20.55 2.45 1.73
C ASN A 158 19.94 2.12 3.10
N GLN A 159 18.62 2.26 3.24
CA GLN A 159 17.89 1.90 4.45
C GLN A 159 17.52 0.40 4.50
N ALA A 160 17.90 -0.40 3.51
CA ALA A 160 17.54 -1.82 3.40
C ALA A 160 16.04 -2.06 3.59
N ILE A 161 15.20 -1.25 2.95
CA ILE A 161 13.75 -1.49 2.93
C ILE A 161 13.49 -2.81 2.20
N ALA A 162 12.72 -3.70 2.83
CA ALA A 162 12.50 -5.04 2.30
C ALA A 162 11.64 -5.03 1.02
N ILE A 163 10.53 -4.30 1.04
CA ILE A 163 9.55 -4.28 -0.04
C ILE A 163 9.16 -2.84 -0.37
N ALA A 164 9.03 -2.56 -1.67
CA ALA A 164 8.40 -1.35 -2.17
C ALA A 164 7.37 -1.65 -3.27
N GLU A 165 6.47 -0.71 -3.48
CA GLU A 165 5.33 -0.86 -4.38
C GLU A 165 5.07 0.39 -5.23
N ASP A 166 4.76 0.19 -6.51
CA ASP A 166 4.23 1.20 -7.42
C ASP A 166 2.93 0.69 -8.07
N HIS A 167 2.28 1.50 -8.92
CA HIS A 167 1.03 1.11 -9.56
C HIS A 167 1.08 -0.24 -10.31
N TRP A 168 2.25 -0.71 -10.73
CA TRP A 168 2.45 -1.82 -11.66
C TRP A 168 3.23 -3.01 -11.10
N ARG A 169 4.02 -2.79 -10.04
CA ARG A 169 4.84 -3.86 -9.47
C ARG A 169 5.08 -3.71 -7.97
N VAL A 170 5.49 -4.83 -7.40
CA VAL A 170 6.11 -4.95 -6.08
C VAL A 170 7.56 -5.39 -6.30
N TRP A 171 8.52 -4.78 -5.63
CA TRP A 171 9.94 -5.10 -5.77
C TRP A 171 10.70 -5.00 -4.44
N GLU A 172 11.88 -5.62 -4.40
CA GLU A 172 12.87 -5.43 -3.35
C GLU A 172 13.78 -4.25 -3.75
N PRO A 173 13.79 -3.14 -2.99
CA PRO A 173 14.67 -2.01 -3.27
C PRO A 173 16.14 -2.40 -3.39
N VAL A 174 16.63 -3.26 -2.48
CA VAL A 174 18.00 -3.79 -2.54
C VAL A 174 18.12 -4.72 -3.74
N GLY A 175 19.00 -4.38 -4.68
CA GLY A 175 19.22 -5.15 -5.91
C GLY A 175 18.09 -5.06 -6.97
N GLY A 176 16.95 -4.45 -6.65
CA GLY A 176 15.90 -4.12 -7.62
C GLY A 176 15.08 -5.31 -8.15
N ARG A 177 15.12 -6.46 -7.47
CA ARG A 177 14.40 -7.68 -7.90
C ARG A 177 12.89 -7.44 -7.84
N THR A 178 12.20 -7.69 -8.95
CA THR A 178 10.74 -7.56 -9.02
C THR A 178 10.07 -8.82 -8.46
N LEU A 179 9.26 -8.65 -7.41
CA LEU A 179 8.52 -9.73 -6.73
C LEU A 179 7.20 -10.06 -7.43
N ALA A 180 6.51 -9.04 -7.93
CA ALA A 180 5.26 -9.19 -8.67
C ALA A 180 5.12 -8.11 -9.74
N ARG A 181 4.55 -8.48 -10.89
CA ARG A 181 4.11 -7.55 -11.95
C ARG A 181 2.60 -7.66 -12.10
N SER A 182 1.87 -6.75 -11.49
CA SER A 182 0.43 -6.63 -11.63
C SER A 182 -0.04 -5.24 -11.22
N PRO A 183 -1.04 -4.68 -11.92
CA PRO A 183 -1.60 -3.39 -11.54
C PRO A 183 -2.32 -3.48 -10.20
N VAL A 184 -2.21 -2.43 -9.38
CA VAL A 184 -3.10 -2.25 -8.23
C VAL A 184 -4.44 -1.69 -8.70
N ILE A 185 -5.53 -2.26 -8.18
CA ILE A 185 -6.88 -1.75 -8.39
C ILE A 185 -7.23 -0.83 -7.22
N THR A 186 -7.56 0.42 -7.53
CA THR A 186 -7.95 1.45 -6.56
C THR A 186 -9.16 2.23 -7.06
N TRP A 187 -9.81 2.97 -6.16
CA TRP A 187 -10.94 3.83 -6.48
C TRP A 187 -10.55 5.30 -6.33
N ALA A 188 -11.00 6.12 -7.27
CA ALA A 188 -10.64 7.54 -7.32
C ALA A 188 -11.88 8.40 -7.10
N THR A 189 -12.18 8.74 -5.84
CA THR A 189 -13.43 9.42 -5.45
C THR A 189 -13.42 10.94 -5.60
N ARG A 190 -12.27 11.55 -5.92
CA ARG A 190 -12.10 13.01 -5.99
C ARG A 190 -13.01 13.73 -6.98
N THR A 191 -13.41 13.06 -8.07
CA THR A 191 -14.35 13.64 -9.04
C THR A 191 -15.31 12.56 -9.55
N LYS A 192 -16.53 12.97 -9.95
CA LYS A 192 -17.53 12.03 -10.49
C LYS A 192 -17.01 11.23 -11.69
N GLY A 193 -16.25 11.87 -12.59
CA GLY A 193 -15.67 11.21 -13.76
C GLY A 193 -14.59 10.18 -13.39
N ARG A 194 -13.68 10.52 -12.47
CA ARG A 194 -12.67 9.58 -11.96
C ARG A 194 -13.30 8.42 -11.21
N MET A 195 -14.33 8.69 -10.42
CA MET A 195 -15.08 7.67 -9.71
C MET A 195 -15.76 6.70 -10.69
N ALA A 196 -16.52 7.22 -11.66
CA ALA A 196 -17.18 6.40 -12.67
C ALA A 196 -16.18 5.53 -13.47
N SER A 197 -15.03 6.10 -13.84
CA SER A 197 -13.96 5.36 -14.53
C SER A 197 -13.39 4.23 -13.66
N SER A 198 -13.06 4.50 -12.39
CA SER A 198 -12.54 3.47 -11.47
C SER A 198 -13.55 2.35 -11.21
N LEU A 199 -14.86 2.68 -11.09
CA LEU A 199 -15.92 1.69 -10.98
C LEU A 199 -16.02 0.78 -12.21
N MET A 200 -15.90 1.36 -13.41
CA MET A 200 -15.89 0.60 -14.66
C MET A 200 -14.66 -0.31 -14.76
N VAL A 201 -13.47 0.19 -14.44
CA VAL A 201 -12.22 -0.59 -14.46
C VAL A 201 -12.31 -1.76 -13.48
N ALA A 202 -12.75 -1.51 -12.23
CA ALA A 202 -12.94 -2.57 -11.25
C ALA A 202 -13.99 -3.60 -11.72
N ALA A 203 -15.04 -3.16 -12.44
CA ALA A 203 -16.02 -4.07 -13.01
C ALA A 203 -15.47 -4.97 -14.11
N LEU A 204 -14.67 -4.42 -15.01
CA LEU A 204 -14.00 -5.18 -16.06
C LEU A 204 -12.97 -6.14 -15.46
N ALA A 205 -12.20 -5.70 -14.47
CA ALA A 205 -11.17 -6.50 -13.81
C ALA A 205 -11.71 -7.83 -13.23
N ARG A 206 -12.97 -7.87 -12.79
CA ARG A 206 -13.61 -9.10 -12.29
C ARG A 206 -13.87 -10.18 -13.35
N HIS A 207 -13.82 -9.83 -14.63
CA HIS A 207 -14.24 -10.70 -15.74
C HIS A 207 -13.12 -11.02 -16.74
N VAL A 208 -11.96 -10.37 -16.62
CA VAL A 208 -10.80 -10.64 -17.47
C VAL A 208 -9.89 -11.69 -16.83
N PRO A 209 -9.02 -12.38 -17.60
CA PRO A 209 -8.04 -13.29 -17.05
C PRO A 209 -7.16 -12.60 -16.00
N LEU A 210 -7.23 -13.10 -14.76
CA LEU A 210 -6.52 -12.51 -13.63
C LEU A 210 -5.04 -12.93 -13.62
N PRO A 211 -4.09 -12.00 -13.44
CA PRO A 211 -2.69 -12.34 -13.18
C PRO A 211 -2.55 -13.19 -11.91
N ARG A 212 -1.40 -13.84 -11.72
CA ARG A 212 -1.14 -14.68 -10.52
C ARG A 212 -1.29 -13.90 -9.22
N ILE A 213 -0.93 -12.61 -9.22
CA ILE A 213 -0.97 -11.74 -8.06
C ILE A 213 -1.97 -10.62 -8.33
N MET A 214 -3.05 -10.59 -7.57
CA MET A 214 -4.03 -9.50 -7.56
C MET A 214 -3.75 -8.54 -6.42
N ARG A 215 -3.83 -7.24 -6.69
CA ARG A 215 -3.55 -6.18 -5.73
C ARG A 215 -4.74 -5.22 -5.67
N VAL A 216 -5.26 -4.98 -4.48
CA VAL A 216 -6.36 -4.05 -4.24
C VAL A 216 -5.95 -3.08 -3.14
N GLY A 217 -6.02 -1.78 -3.44
CA GLY A 217 -5.75 -0.70 -2.50
C GLY A 217 -6.99 0.17 -2.29
N VAL A 218 -7.37 0.38 -1.04
CA VAL A 218 -8.49 1.23 -0.65
C VAL A 218 -8.01 2.42 0.17
N HIS A 219 -8.75 3.52 0.13
CA HIS A 219 -8.38 4.78 0.80
C HIS A 219 -9.53 5.24 1.71
N PRO A 220 -9.24 5.95 2.80
CA PRO A 220 -10.25 6.54 3.69
C PRO A 220 -11.36 7.31 2.96
N GLY A 221 -11.00 8.03 1.89
CA GLY A 221 -11.95 8.78 1.05
C GLY A 221 -12.99 7.91 0.33
N ASP A 222 -12.79 6.60 0.24
CA ASP A 222 -13.75 5.66 -0.36
C ASP A 222 -15.00 5.47 0.52
N CYS A 223 -14.86 5.61 1.85
CA CYS A 223 -15.95 5.44 2.81
C CYS A 223 -17.12 6.41 2.61
N GLY A 224 -16.86 7.57 2.00
CA GLY A 224 -17.89 8.56 1.69
C GLY A 224 -18.83 8.15 0.56
N GLU A 225 -18.49 7.12 -0.21
CA GLU A 225 -19.19 6.77 -1.46
C GLU A 225 -19.74 5.34 -1.44
N HIS A 226 -21.04 5.18 -1.18
CA HIS A 226 -21.69 3.86 -1.12
C HIS A 226 -21.50 3.00 -2.38
N SER A 227 -21.44 3.63 -3.56
CA SER A 227 -21.22 2.91 -4.82
C SER A 227 -19.82 2.30 -4.90
N VAL A 228 -18.83 2.99 -4.34
CA VAL A 228 -17.43 2.56 -4.26
C VAL A 228 -17.27 1.45 -3.23
N MET A 229 -17.81 1.60 -2.02
CA MET A 229 -17.80 0.54 -1.00
C MET A 229 -18.41 -0.77 -1.51
N ARG A 230 -19.53 -0.71 -2.25
CA ARG A 230 -20.11 -1.91 -2.90
C ARG A 230 -19.21 -2.49 -3.99
N SER A 231 -18.50 -1.65 -4.73
CA SER A 231 -17.57 -2.09 -5.78
C SER A 231 -16.34 -2.77 -5.18
N ILE A 232 -15.82 -2.26 -4.07
CA ILE A 232 -14.74 -2.85 -3.27
C ILE A 232 -15.13 -4.26 -2.84
N ALA A 233 -16.25 -4.41 -2.10
CA ALA A 233 -16.73 -5.72 -1.64
C ALA A 233 -16.88 -6.73 -2.78
N ARG A 234 -17.52 -6.34 -3.89
CA ARG A 234 -17.70 -7.23 -5.07
C ARG A 234 -16.37 -7.65 -5.69
N THR A 235 -15.40 -6.74 -5.73
CA THR A 235 -14.07 -6.98 -6.32
C THR A 235 -13.27 -7.93 -5.45
N VAL A 236 -13.20 -7.67 -4.14
CA VAL A 236 -12.53 -8.54 -3.17
C VAL A 236 -13.16 -9.94 -3.17
N ARG A 237 -14.49 -10.05 -3.09
CA ARG A 237 -15.20 -11.34 -3.13
C ARG A 237 -14.91 -12.12 -4.42
N SER A 238 -14.88 -11.44 -5.56
CA SER A 238 -14.56 -12.06 -6.85
C SER A 238 -13.14 -12.64 -6.87
N PHE A 239 -12.15 -11.88 -6.37
CA PHE A 239 -10.76 -12.34 -6.36
C PHE A 239 -10.51 -13.43 -5.32
N ARG A 240 -11.15 -13.37 -4.14
CA ARG A 240 -11.10 -14.45 -3.13
C ARG A 240 -11.56 -15.82 -3.67
N GLY A 241 -12.43 -15.84 -4.67
CA GLY A 241 -12.86 -17.08 -5.33
C GLY A 241 -11.75 -17.80 -6.13
N SER A 242 -10.62 -17.14 -6.38
CA SER A 242 -9.51 -17.68 -7.21
C SER A 242 -8.11 -17.40 -6.68
N HIS A 243 -7.95 -16.50 -5.71
CA HIS A 243 -6.68 -16.05 -5.15
C HIS A 243 -6.72 -16.15 -3.64
N LEU A 244 -5.65 -16.72 -3.06
CA LEU A 244 -5.46 -16.81 -1.63
C LEU A 244 -5.13 -15.42 -1.06
N PRO A 245 -5.89 -14.89 -0.10
CA PRO A 245 -5.48 -13.69 0.62
C PRO A 245 -4.14 -13.93 1.32
N SER A 246 -3.17 -13.06 1.05
CA SER A 246 -1.76 -13.30 1.39
C SER A 246 -1.06 -12.04 1.89
N ARG A 247 0.09 -12.24 2.53
CA ARG A 247 1.03 -11.17 2.89
C ARG A 247 1.91 -10.81 1.71
N TYR A 248 2.44 -9.59 1.71
CA TYR A 248 3.50 -9.16 0.81
C TYR A 248 4.77 -9.99 1.01
N ALA A 249 5.09 -10.32 2.27
CA ALA A 249 6.21 -11.20 2.61
C ALA A 249 6.16 -12.57 1.90
N ASP A 250 4.97 -13.07 1.58
CA ASP A 250 4.81 -14.37 0.91
C ASP A 250 5.28 -14.35 -0.54
N LEU A 251 5.39 -13.18 -1.18
CA LEU A 251 5.85 -13.05 -2.57
C LEU A 251 7.31 -13.48 -2.74
N ALA A 252 8.16 -13.19 -1.75
CA ALA A 252 9.56 -13.59 -1.77
C ALA A 252 9.69 -15.12 -1.64
N GLY A 253 8.89 -15.73 -0.77
CA GLY A 253 8.83 -17.19 -0.60
C GLY A 253 8.38 -17.91 -1.88
N ASP A 254 7.39 -17.37 -2.59
CA ASP A 254 6.92 -17.94 -3.86
C ASP A 254 8.01 -17.99 -4.93
N LEU A 255 8.87 -16.96 -4.99
CA LEU A 255 9.95 -16.92 -5.97
C LEU A 255 11.08 -17.90 -5.62
N ALA A 256 11.39 -18.07 -4.33
CA ALA A 256 12.39 -19.03 -3.88
C ALA A 256 11.96 -20.49 -4.13
N CYS A 257 10.66 -20.80 -4.05
CA CYS A 257 10.13 -22.12 -4.37
C CYS A 257 9.98 -22.37 -5.88
N ALA A 258 10.04 -21.33 -6.72
CA ALA A 258 9.89 -21.43 -8.17
C ALA A 258 11.22 -21.47 -8.94
N SER A 259 12.33 -21.21 -8.25
CA SER A 259 13.70 -21.24 -8.77
C SER A 259 14.39 -22.56 -8.45
#